data_AF-A0A4Q2ZAE0-F1
#
_entry.id   AF-A0A4Q2ZAE0-F1
#
_cell.length_a   1.000
_cell.length_b   1.000
_cell.length_c   1.000
_cell.angle_alpha   90.00
_cell.angle_beta   90.00
_cell.angle_gamma   90.00
#
_symmetry.space_group_name_H-M   'P 1'
#
loop_
_entity.id
_entity.type
_entity.pdbx_description
1 polymer ?
#
loop_
_entity_poly.entity_id
_entity_poly.type
_entity_poly.pdbx_seq_one_letter_code
_entity_poly.pdbx_strand_id
1 'polypeptide(L)'
;MAIKINGGFGKISSFNIVTAAATVITPPPPPPPAAILYNYQGGLTRTVTPTNTGSTYGYATALSGDSTYAALGSNSPRWVEVFKRDQDGFYGRTQNVRMELGNFGRQVTFSGDGSHLFVGANGSISVFKQNGNGDNFELFQVLTIPNPGNGTALGIRPILASHDGVTVVANDTYQTHVFKYTGIDYQRMTYYSNVDDSPTGSTKMSSDGTTFLTLQSGSVIAMQPDGNFSNDINIGMTIESYSMSGDGLTVTASGPAGSVIFDRTAKSSPIWNEVVRFSYFDPKGIGRCDSLNSNGTIFVTSSAGNNGGNGHVRVYRKESTGWVYHAVMSESGGFGFTNAIAENGSAIMIGAPNNGVGRAHILLGEQPI
;
A
#
# COMPACT_ATOMS: atom_id res chain seq x y z
N MET A 1 -34.69 -14.04 -19.52
CA MET A 1 -34.10 -15.40 -19.51
C MET A 1 -34.91 -16.26 -20.45
N ALA A 2 -34.37 -16.65 -21.61
CA ALA A 2 -35.07 -17.53 -22.54
C ALA A 2 -34.59 -18.96 -22.31
N ILE A 3 -35.49 -19.84 -21.84
CA ILE A 3 -35.17 -21.26 -21.64
C ILE A 3 -35.54 -21.99 -22.93
N LYS A 4 -34.52 -22.45 -23.67
CA LYS A 4 -34.69 -23.29 -24.87
C LYS A 4 -34.58 -24.74 -24.44
N ILE A 5 -35.66 -25.51 -24.56
CA ILE A 5 -35.66 -26.95 -24.26
C ILE A 5 -35.68 -27.70 -25.60
N ASN A 6 -34.58 -28.38 -25.94
CA ASN A 6 -34.49 -29.24 -27.11
C ASN A 6 -34.67 -30.69 -26.67
N GLY A 7 -35.85 -31.27 -26.92
CA GLY A 7 -36.12 -32.68 -26.70
C GLY A 7 -37.55 -33.04 -27.09
N GLY A 8 -37.70 -34.02 -28.00
CA GLY A 8 -39.00 -34.53 -28.42
C GLY A 8 -39.63 -35.41 -27.34
N PHE A 9 -40.65 -34.89 -26.66
CA PHE A 9 -41.51 -35.66 -25.77
C PHE A 9 -42.97 -35.52 -26.20
N GLY A 10 -43.68 -36.65 -26.22
CA GLY A 10 -45.11 -36.72 -26.46
C GLY A 10 -45.91 -35.92 -25.43
N LYS A 11 -47.12 -35.51 -25.85
CA LYS A 11 -48.09 -34.64 -25.15
C LYS A 11 -47.91 -34.56 -23.62
N ILE A 12 -47.28 -33.48 -23.16
CA ILE A 12 -47.43 -33.00 -21.78
C ILE A 12 -48.73 -32.18 -21.76
N SER A 13 -49.72 -32.60 -20.97
CA SER A 13 -51.05 -31.96 -20.95
C SER A 13 -51.10 -30.64 -20.18
N SER A 14 -50.11 -30.33 -19.34
CA SER A 14 -49.94 -29.00 -18.73
C SER A 14 -48.58 -28.87 -18.04
N PHE A 15 -47.95 -27.69 -18.16
CA PHE A 15 -46.72 -27.31 -17.46
C PHE A 15 -47.00 -26.02 -16.68
N ASN A 16 -46.90 -26.07 -15.34
CA ASN A 16 -47.10 -24.90 -14.47
C ASN A 16 -45.74 -24.39 -13.99
N ILE A 17 -45.34 -23.19 -14.46
CA ILE A 17 -44.21 -22.45 -13.87
C ILE A 17 -44.78 -21.61 -12.74
N VAL A 18 -44.52 -22.02 -11.49
CA VAL A 18 -44.84 -21.20 -10.32
C VAL A 18 -43.69 -20.20 -10.13
N THR A 19 -43.88 -18.96 -10.57
CA THR A 19 -42.95 -17.87 -10.25
C THR A 19 -43.17 -17.43 -8.81
N ALA A 20 -42.52 -18.12 -7.87
CA ALA A 20 -42.31 -17.56 -6.54
C ALA A 20 -41.29 -16.42 -6.68
N ALA A 21 -41.69 -15.20 -6.35
CA ALA A 21 -40.76 -14.07 -6.26
C ALA A 21 -39.71 -14.41 -5.20
N ALA A 22 -38.49 -14.74 -5.64
CA ALA A 22 -37.37 -14.91 -4.74
C ALA A 22 -37.13 -13.57 -4.05
N THR A 23 -37.48 -13.49 -2.76
CA THR A 23 -37.08 -12.37 -1.91
C THR A 23 -35.57 -12.49 -1.77
N VAL A 24 -34.84 -11.68 -2.53
CA VAL A 24 -33.39 -11.53 -2.33
C VAL A 24 -33.23 -10.89 -0.96
N ILE A 25 -32.98 -11.72 0.04
CA ILE A 25 -32.56 -11.24 1.36
C ILE A 25 -31.13 -10.74 1.12
N THR A 26 -30.99 -9.46 0.79
CA THR A 26 -29.67 -8.85 0.77
C THR A 26 -29.09 -9.03 2.17
N PRO A 27 -27.88 -9.60 2.33
CA PRO A 27 -27.24 -9.61 3.63
C PRO A 27 -27.28 -8.20 4.19
N PRO A 28 -27.59 -8.02 5.49
CA PRO A 28 -27.56 -6.69 6.09
C PRO A 28 -26.21 -6.06 5.73
N PRO A 29 -26.17 -4.79 5.30
CA PRO A 29 -24.92 -4.13 5.01
C PRO A 29 -23.99 -4.36 6.20
N PRO A 30 -22.72 -4.75 5.97
CA PRO A 30 -21.79 -4.93 7.06
C PRO A 30 -21.86 -3.68 7.95
N PRO A 31 -22.00 -3.83 9.28
CA PRO A 31 -22.04 -2.68 10.16
C PRO A 31 -20.86 -1.78 9.80
N PRO A 32 -21.05 -0.46 9.68
CA PRO A 32 -19.94 0.46 9.47
C PRO A 32 -18.84 0.07 10.45
N PRO A 33 -17.58 -0.13 10.02
CA PRO A 33 -16.53 -0.48 10.96
C PRO A 33 -16.60 0.53 12.09
N ALA A 34 -16.83 0.04 13.31
CA ALA A 34 -16.86 0.89 14.49
C ALA A 34 -15.56 1.70 14.43
N ALA A 35 -15.68 3.02 14.33
CA ALA A 35 -14.55 3.87 14.06
C ALA A 35 -13.67 3.92 15.32
N ILE A 36 -12.78 2.94 15.45
CA ILE A 36 -11.82 2.86 16.54
C ILE A 36 -11.02 4.17 16.55
N LEU A 37 -11.13 4.92 17.64
CA LEU A 37 -10.43 6.19 17.84
C LEU A 37 -9.03 5.88 18.36
N TYR A 38 -8.02 6.11 17.51
CA TYR A 38 -6.61 6.05 17.90
C TYR A 38 -6.12 7.45 18.23
N ASN A 39 -5.60 7.65 19.45
CA ASN A 39 -4.90 8.89 19.80
C ASN A 39 -3.46 8.83 19.29
N TYR A 40 -3.17 9.55 18.21
CA TYR A 40 -1.83 9.65 17.63
C TYR A 40 -1.02 10.82 18.23
N GLN A 41 -1.67 11.76 18.91
CA GLN A 41 -1.02 12.91 19.56
C GLN A 41 -0.46 12.53 20.95
N GLY A 42 -1.11 11.60 21.64
CA GLY A 42 -0.62 10.99 22.89
C GLY A 42 -0.01 9.59 22.71
N GLY A 43 -0.01 9.07 21.48
CA GLY A 43 0.45 7.73 21.15
C GLY A 43 1.90 7.47 21.57
N LEU A 44 2.18 6.23 21.97
CA LEU A 44 3.52 5.83 22.37
C LEU A 44 4.43 5.72 21.12
N THR A 45 5.20 6.77 20.84
CA THR A 45 6.25 6.74 19.81
C THR A 45 7.34 5.76 20.23
N ARG A 46 7.49 4.65 19.49
CA ARG A 46 8.55 3.67 19.72
C ARG A 46 9.58 3.75 18.61
N THR A 47 10.82 4.04 18.99
CA THR A 47 11.96 4.00 18.08
C THR A 47 12.42 2.55 17.93
N VAL A 48 12.31 2.02 16.72
CA VAL A 48 12.96 0.75 16.39
C VAL A 48 14.37 1.09 15.94
N THR A 49 15.34 0.74 16.78
CA THR A 49 16.75 0.97 16.46
C THR A 49 17.30 -0.27 15.76
N PRO A 50 17.74 -0.16 14.51
CA PRO A 50 18.32 -1.29 13.82
C PRO A 50 19.64 -1.72 14.46
N THR A 51 20.00 -2.96 14.22
CA THR A 51 21.09 -3.59 14.99
C THR A 51 22.49 -3.31 14.48
N ASN A 52 22.61 -2.74 13.28
CA ASN A 52 23.90 -2.44 12.67
C ASN A 52 24.12 -0.94 12.57
N THR A 53 24.88 -0.43 13.54
CA THR A 53 25.36 0.95 13.57
C THR A 53 26.13 1.27 12.27
N GLY A 54 25.75 2.36 11.59
CA GLY A 54 26.32 2.75 10.30
C GLY A 54 25.48 2.36 9.08
N SER A 55 24.42 1.59 9.29
CA SER A 55 23.46 1.25 8.25
C SER A 55 22.40 2.33 8.11
N THR A 56 21.98 2.66 6.89
CA THR A 56 20.92 3.64 6.65
C THR A 56 19.59 2.92 6.42
N TYR A 57 18.89 2.61 7.52
CA TYR A 57 17.54 2.02 7.52
C TYR A 57 16.44 3.08 7.39
N GLY A 58 15.24 2.68 6.99
CA GLY A 58 14.10 3.60 6.83
C GLY A 58 13.94 4.15 5.40
N TYR A 59 14.67 3.58 4.44
CA TYR A 59 14.42 3.82 3.01
C TYR A 59 13.14 3.15 2.51
N ALA A 60 12.73 2.07 3.17
CA ALA A 60 11.45 1.41 2.97
C ALA A 60 10.91 0.93 4.33
N THR A 61 9.60 1.05 4.48
CA THR A 61 8.85 0.61 5.65
C THR A 61 7.62 -0.13 5.19
N ALA A 62 7.30 -1.25 5.82
CA ALA A 62 6.05 -1.99 5.57
C ALA A 62 5.45 -2.49 6.88
N LEU A 63 4.12 -2.51 6.92
CA LEU A 63 3.32 -3.19 7.95
C LEU A 63 2.48 -4.27 7.27
N SER A 64 2.34 -5.43 7.89
CA SER A 64 1.33 -6.40 7.48
C SER A 64 -0.07 -5.87 7.81
N GLY A 65 -1.09 -6.30 7.07
CA GLY A 65 -2.44 -5.76 7.22
C GLY A 65 -3.03 -6.03 8.60
N ASP A 66 -2.74 -7.20 9.16
CA ASP A 66 -3.08 -7.59 10.53
C ASP A 66 -2.24 -6.88 11.62
N SER A 67 -1.23 -6.10 11.24
CA SER A 67 -0.27 -5.46 12.16
C SER A 67 0.53 -6.44 13.01
N THR A 68 0.71 -7.68 12.57
CA THR A 68 1.57 -8.66 13.25
C THR A 68 3.04 -8.45 12.90
N TYR A 69 3.35 -8.02 11.67
CA TYR A 69 4.72 -7.84 11.21
C TYR A 69 4.99 -6.42 10.75
N ALA A 70 6.23 -5.99 10.96
CA ALA A 70 6.79 -4.79 10.40
C ALA A 70 8.10 -5.13 9.70
N ALA A 71 8.46 -4.40 8.65
CA ALA A 71 9.72 -4.59 7.96
C ALA A 71 10.41 -3.26 7.66
N LEU A 72 11.73 -3.25 7.83
CA LEU A 72 12.60 -2.10 7.58
C LEU A 72 13.65 -2.44 6.54
N GLY A 73 13.58 -1.73 5.43
CA GLY A 73 14.59 -1.76 4.38
C GLY A 73 15.74 -0.80 4.64
N SER A 74 16.96 -1.25 4.37
CA SER A 74 18.17 -0.42 4.34
C SER A 74 18.70 -0.20 2.94
N ASN A 75 19.39 0.93 2.73
CA ASN A 75 20.13 1.20 1.50
C ASN A 75 21.54 0.58 1.53
N SER A 76 22.17 0.54 2.70
CA SER A 76 23.44 -0.13 2.95
C SER A 76 23.53 -0.49 4.44
N PRO A 77 23.93 -1.71 4.81
CA PRO A 77 24.12 -2.89 3.97
C PRO A 77 22.75 -3.44 3.56
N ARG A 78 22.57 -3.76 2.27
CA ARG A 78 21.32 -4.13 1.57
C ARG A 78 20.52 -5.25 2.27
N TRP A 79 19.78 -4.91 3.32
CA TRP A 79 19.11 -5.84 4.23
C TRP A 79 17.66 -5.41 4.46
N VAL A 80 16.89 -6.36 4.96
CA VAL A 80 15.57 -6.11 5.53
C VAL A 80 15.53 -6.67 6.94
N GLU A 81 15.26 -5.83 7.93
CA GLU A 81 14.96 -6.31 9.29
C GLU A 81 13.44 -6.52 9.40
N VAL A 82 13.04 -7.68 9.89
CA VAL A 82 11.64 -8.04 10.13
C VAL A 82 11.40 -8.07 11.63
N PHE A 83 10.29 -7.48 12.04
CA PHE A 83 9.85 -7.38 13.42
C PHE A 83 8.48 -8.04 13.54
N LYS A 84 8.24 -8.69 14.68
CA LYS A 84 6.97 -9.31 15.03
C LYS A 84 6.40 -8.58 16.25
N ARG A 85 5.12 -8.27 16.19
CA ARG A 85 4.36 -7.65 17.28
C ARG A 85 4.11 -8.70 18.36
N ASP A 86 4.47 -8.39 19.60
CA ASP A 86 4.16 -9.20 20.76
C ASP A 86 2.78 -8.85 21.34
N GLN A 87 2.40 -9.56 22.40
CA GLN A 87 1.10 -9.40 23.07
C GLN A 87 0.92 -8.01 23.69
N ASP A 88 2.01 -7.36 24.08
CA ASP A 88 2.04 -6.01 24.64
C ASP A 88 2.15 -4.93 23.54
N GLY A 89 2.06 -5.35 22.27
CA GLY A 89 2.09 -4.50 21.10
C GLY A 89 3.48 -4.00 20.71
N PHE A 90 4.57 -4.49 21.31
CA PHE A 90 5.93 -4.15 20.91
C PHE A 90 6.35 -4.95 19.69
N TYR A 91 7.05 -4.29 18.78
CA TYR A 91 7.71 -4.95 17.65
C TYR A 91 9.10 -5.39 18.07
N GLY A 92 9.23 -6.67 18.41
CA GLY A 92 10.52 -7.33 18.63
C GLY A 92 11.11 -7.80 17.31
N ARG A 93 12.41 -7.60 17.10
CA ARG A 93 13.09 -8.10 15.90
C ARG A 93 13.02 -9.62 15.89
N THR A 94 12.54 -10.19 14.79
CA THR A 94 12.46 -11.66 14.61
C THR A 94 13.49 -12.16 13.61
N GLN A 95 13.78 -11.40 12.55
CA GLN A 95 14.63 -11.87 11.45
C GLN A 95 15.43 -10.73 10.80
N ASN A 96 16.62 -11.06 10.30
CA ASN A 96 17.34 -10.25 9.32
C ASN A 96 17.39 -11.02 8.00
N VAL A 97 16.86 -10.42 6.93
CA VAL A 97 16.84 -10.99 5.58
C VAL A 97 17.90 -10.29 4.73
N ARG A 98 18.75 -11.08 4.08
CA ARG A 98 19.82 -10.59 3.20
C ARG A 98 19.86 -11.42 1.94
N MET A 99 20.05 -10.75 0.80
CA MET A 99 20.41 -11.38 -0.47
C MET A 99 21.50 -10.56 -1.15
N GLU A 100 22.38 -11.23 -1.89
CA GLU A 100 23.44 -10.59 -2.68
C GLU A 100 22.91 -10.08 -4.03
N LEU A 101 21.80 -9.32 -3.97
CA LEU A 101 21.19 -8.67 -5.13
C LEU A 101 21.44 -7.16 -5.05
N GLY A 102 21.65 -6.53 -6.22
CA GLY A 102 21.83 -5.08 -6.28
C GLY A 102 20.61 -4.35 -5.73
N ASN A 103 20.80 -3.33 -4.89
CA ASN A 103 19.72 -2.52 -4.31
C ASN A 103 18.64 -3.29 -3.52
N PHE A 104 18.93 -4.52 -3.06
CA PHE A 104 18.03 -5.30 -2.22
C PHE A 104 17.63 -4.52 -0.96
N GLY A 105 16.36 -4.59 -0.57
CA GLY A 105 15.85 -3.95 0.65
C GLY A 105 15.47 -2.49 0.49
N ARG A 106 15.64 -1.88 -0.69
CA ARG A 106 15.18 -0.50 -0.93
C ARG A 106 13.67 -0.36 -1.11
N GLN A 107 12.97 -1.48 -1.21
CA GLN A 107 11.52 -1.56 -1.18
C GLN A 107 11.07 -2.86 -0.56
N VAL A 108 10.03 -2.75 0.25
CA VAL A 108 9.49 -3.84 1.03
C VAL A 108 7.99 -3.67 1.12
N THR A 109 7.23 -4.74 0.97
CA THR A 109 5.79 -4.79 1.28
C THR A 109 5.43 -6.17 1.80
N PHE A 110 4.40 -6.23 2.64
CA PHE A 110 3.72 -7.49 2.96
C PHE A 110 2.50 -7.67 2.06
N SER A 111 2.03 -8.91 1.95
CA SER A 111 0.61 -9.17 1.66
C SER A 111 -0.25 -8.71 2.86
N GLY A 112 -1.50 -8.35 2.62
CA GLY A 112 -2.39 -7.86 3.68
C GLY A 112 -2.68 -8.91 4.75
N ASP A 113 -2.73 -10.19 4.38
CA ASP A 113 -2.84 -11.34 5.30
C ASP A 113 -1.54 -11.63 6.08
N GLY A 114 -0.44 -10.92 5.79
CA GLY A 114 0.86 -11.10 6.43
C GLY A 114 1.60 -12.38 6.06
N SER A 115 1.07 -13.21 5.16
CA SER A 115 1.64 -14.52 4.83
C SER A 115 2.87 -14.44 3.92
N HIS A 116 3.05 -13.33 3.19
CA HIS A 116 4.17 -13.12 2.28
C HIS A 116 4.83 -11.76 2.51
N LEU A 117 6.15 -11.74 2.35
CA LEU A 117 7.01 -10.56 2.34
C LEU A 117 7.66 -10.43 0.97
N PHE A 118 7.53 -9.28 0.34
CA PHE A 118 8.10 -8.98 -0.97
C PHE A 118 9.19 -7.93 -0.81
N VAL A 119 10.38 -8.24 -1.32
CA VAL A 119 11.53 -7.35 -1.25
C VAL A 119 12.05 -7.04 -2.65
N GLY A 120 12.09 -5.77 -2.98
CA GLY A 120 12.62 -5.29 -4.24
C GLY A 120 14.14 -5.31 -4.30
N ALA A 121 14.66 -5.68 -5.47
CA ALA A 121 16.04 -5.58 -5.87
C ALA A 121 16.13 -5.06 -7.32
N ASN A 122 17.35 -4.86 -7.81
CA ASN A 122 17.59 -4.43 -9.17
C ASN A 122 17.18 -5.56 -10.15
N GLY A 123 16.10 -5.32 -10.93
CA GLY A 123 15.56 -6.27 -11.90
C GLY A 123 14.92 -7.52 -11.31
N SER A 124 14.68 -7.59 -9.99
CA SER A 124 13.99 -8.74 -9.40
C SER A 124 13.25 -8.43 -8.10
N ILE A 125 12.25 -9.25 -7.80
CA ILE A 125 11.50 -9.24 -6.55
C ILE A 125 11.76 -10.55 -5.84
N SER A 126 12.28 -10.49 -4.62
CA SER A 126 12.41 -11.68 -3.77
C SER A 126 11.13 -11.84 -2.97
N VAL A 127 10.47 -12.98 -3.14
CA VAL A 127 9.25 -13.36 -2.43
C VAL A 127 9.65 -14.28 -1.31
N PHE A 128 9.29 -13.91 -0.09
CA PHE A 128 9.44 -14.74 1.09
C PHE A 128 8.07 -15.13 1.61
N LYS A 129 7.92 -16.38 2.03
CA LYS A 129 6.69 -16.91 2.61
C LYS A 129 6.90 -17.13 4.10
N GLN A 130 5.90 -16.78 4.90
CA GLN A 130 5.90 -17.04 6.33
C GLN A 130 6.05 -18.55 6.56
N ASN A 131 6.95 -18.93 7.46
CA ASN A 131 7.17 -20.32 7.81
C ASN A 131 6.00 -20.89 8.65
N GLY A 132 5.94 -22.22 8.79
CA GLY A 132 4.79 -22.89 9.40
C GLY A 132 4.50 -22.56 10.87
N ASN A 133 5.47 -21.99 11.61
CA ASN A 133 5.28 -21.54 12.98
C ASN A 133 5.00 -20.03 13.11
N GLY A 134 5.04 -19.28 12.00
CA GLY A 134 4.79 -17.85 12.01
C GLY A 134 5.88 -17.03 12.70
N ASP A 135 7.11 -17.51 12.82
CA ASP A 135 8.17 -16.74 13.46
C ASP A 135 9.09 -16.04 12.45
N ASN A 136 9.22 -16.59 11.24
CA ASN A 136 10.15 -16.10 10.23
C ASN A 136 9.58 -16.21 8.82
N PHE A 137 10.29 -15.63 7.86
CA PHE A 137 9.99 -15.71 6.44
C PHE A 137 11.11 -16.46 5.70
N GLU A 138 10.75 -17.43 4.89
CA GLU A 138 11.67 -18.25 4.09
C GLU A 138 11.59 -17.84 2.62
N LEU A 139 12.72 -17.82 1.93
CA LEU A 139 12.75 -17.48 0.50
C LEU A 139 11.90 -18.49 -0.26
N PHE A 140 10.87 -18.00 -0.95
CA PHE A 140 9.93 -18.80 -1.70
C PHE A 140 10.23 -18.77 -3.19
N GLN A 141 10.47 -17.57 -3.74
CA GLN A 141 10.70 -17.37 -5.16
C GLN A 141 11.48 -16.08 -5.41
N VAL A 142 12.19 -16.00 -6.54
CA VAL A 142 12.69 -14.74 -7.09
C VAL A 142 12.00 -14.47 -8.43
N LEU A 143 11.27 -13.36 -8.51
CA LEU A 143 10.59 -12.92 -9.73
C LEU A 143 11.55 -12.04 -10.52
N THR A 144 11.96 -12.47 -11.70
CA THR A 144 12.84 -11.70 -12.58
C THR A 144 12.02 -10.77 -13.46
N ILE A 145 12.39 -9.49 -13.51
CA ILE A 145 11.88 -8.51 -14.46
C ILE A 145 12.88 -8.40 -15.62
N PRO A 146 12.53 -8.88 -16.84
CA PRO A 146 13.42 -8.81 -18.00
C PRO A 146 13.69 -7.36 -18.41
N ASN A 147 14.94 -7.08 -18.79
CA ASN A 147 15.38 -5.76 -19.26
C ASN A 147 14.96 -4.62 -18.32
N PRO A 148 15.34 -4.66 -17.01
CA PRO A 148 15.13 -3.49 -16.16
C PRO A 148 15.85 -2.35 -16.87
N GLY A 149 15.13 -1.33 -17.33
CA GLY A 149 15.71 -0.25 -18.12
C GLY A 149 17.04 0.17 -17.48
N ASN A 150 18.14 0.03 -18.21
CA ASN A 150 19.49 0.34 -17.73
C ASN A 150 19.49 1.78 -17.21
N GLY A 151 19.25 2.00 -15.92
CA GLY A 151 19.03 3.36 -15.45
C GLY A 151 18.42 3.56 -14.07
N THR A 152 17.65 2.62 -13.48
CA THR A 152 17.21 2.88 -12.10
C THR A 152 18.37 2.61 -11.15
N ALA A 153 19.09 3.68 -10.81
CA ALA A 153 19.94 3.75 -9.62
C ALA A 153 19.17 3.38 -8.34
N LEU A 154 17.87 3.10 -8.43
CA LEU A 154 16.87 2.94 -7.38
C LEU A 154 16.22 1.53 -7.31
N GLY A 155 16.38 0.64 -8.31
CA GLY A 155 15.77 -0.71 -8.35
C GLY A 155 14.33 -0.73 -8.89
N ILE A 156 13.65 -1.89 -8.84
CA ILE A 156 12.19 -1.99 -9.10
C ILE A 156 11.49 -1.09 -8.10
N ARG A 157 10.64 -0.18 -8.58
CA ARG A 157 9.86 0.74 -7.75
C ARG A 157 8.56 1.17 -8.39
N PRO A 158 7.42 1.12 -7.67
CA PRO A 158 7.07 0.40 -6.43
C PRO A 158 6.65 -1.06 -6.60
N ILE A 159 6.69 -1.84 -5.50
CA ILE A 159 6.16 -3.21 -5.38
C ILE A 159 4.96 -3.20 -4.44
N LEU A 160 3.90 -3.89 -4.84
CA LEU A 160 2.67 -4.09 -4.07
C LEU A 160 2.24 -5.53 -4.11
N ALA A 161 1.56 -5.97 -3.06
CA ALA A 161 0.87 -7.24 -3.01
C ALA A 161 -0.58 -7.04 -2.59
N SER A 162 -1.50 -7.85 -3.12
CA SER A 162 -2.89 -7.88 -2.70
C SER A 162 -2.99 -8.43 -1.28
N HIS A 163 -4.16 -8.27 -0.67
CA HIS A 163 -4.38 -8.71 0.70
C HIS A 163 -4.15 -10.23 0.84
N ASP A 164 -4.65 -11.01 -0.11
CA ASP A 164 -4.44 -12.46 -0.19
C ASP A 164 -3.05 -12.87 -0.74
N GLY A 165 -2.19 -11.89 -1.06
CA GLY A 165 -0.90 -12.11 -1.69
C GLY A 165 -0.97 -12.62 -3.14
N VAL A 166 -2.16 -12.87 -3.71
CA VAL A 166 -2.28 -13.53 -5.03
C VAL A 166 -1.79 -12.65 -6.16
N THR A 167 -1.96 -11.33 -6.07
CA THR A 167 -1.55 -10.38 -7.12
C THR A 167 -0.40 -9.52 -6.61
N VAL A 168 0.65 -9.40 -7.41
CA VAL A 168 1.79 -8.52 -7.14
C VAL A 168 1.96 -7.57 -8.31
N VAL A 169 2.03 -6.28 -8.02
CA VAL A 169 2.26 -5.24 -9.03
C VAL A 169 3.61 -4.61 -8.76
N ALA A 170 4.42 -4.48 -9.80
CA ALA A 170 5.75 -3.92 -9.71
C ALA A 170 6.02 -2.98 -10.88
N ASN A 171 6.60 -1.82 -10.63
CA ASN A 171 6.99 -0.91 -11.70
C ASN A 171 8.52 -0.83 -11.87
N ASP A 172 8.93 -0.60 -13.11
CA ASP A 172 10.25 -0.06 -13.46
C ASP A 172 10.09 1.32 -14.13
N THR A 173 11.17 1.88 -14.69
CA THR A 173 11.21 3.27 -15.20
C THR A 173 10.04 3.62 -16.12
N TYR A 174 9.50 2.66 -16.90
CA TYR A 174 8.43 2.95 -17.86
C TYR A 174 7.42 1.82 -18.02
N GLN A 175 7.46 0.82 -17.13
CA GLN A 175 6.67 -0.39 -17.26
C GLN A 175 6.03 -0.78 -15.94
N THR A 176 4.80 -1.26 -16.02
CA THR A 176 4.11 -1.95 -14.91
C THR A 176 4.02 -3.44 -15.22
N HIS A 177 4.50 -4.26 -14.29
CA HIS A 177 4.48 -5.72 -14.35
C HIS A 177 3.50 -6.24 -13.31
N VAL A 178 2.57 -7.10 -13.74
CA VAL A 178 1.62 -7.77 -12.86
C VAL A 178 1.97 -9.24 -12.80
N PHE A 179 2.19 -9.75 -11.59
CA PHE A 179 2.39 -11.17 -11.30
C PHE A 179 1.17 -11.73 -10.58
N LYS A 180 0.82 -12.98 -10.87
CA LYS A 180 -0.22 -13.71 -10.15
C LYS A 180 0.29 -15.04 -9.63
N TYR A 181 -0.08 -15.37 -8.39
CA TYR A 181 0.16 -16.66 -7.79
C TYR A 181 -0.77 -17.71 -8.39
N THR A 182 -0.20 -18.81 -8.87
CA THR A 182 -0.92 -19.92 -9.53
C THR A 182 -1.36 -21.01 -8.56
N GLY A 183 -1.04 -20.88 -7.27
CA GLY A 183 -1.10 -21.96 -6.28
C GLY A 183 0.20 -22.76 -6.19
N ILE A 184 1.14 -22.54 -7.11
CA ILE A 184 2.47 -23.17 -7.10
C ILE A 184 3.55 -22.10 -7.02
N ASP A 185 3.50 -21.12 -7.93
CA ASP A 185 4.46 -20.03 -8.03
C ASP A 185 3.79 -18.76 -8.57
N TYR A 186 4.50 -17.64 -8.53
CA TYR A 186 4.07 -16.40 -9.18
C TYR A 186 4.51 -16.40 -10.64
N GLN A 187 3.56 -16.11 -11.53
CA GLN A 187 3.77 -15.98 -12.96
C GLN A 187 3.45 -14.55 -13.39
N ARG A 188 4.23 -14.01 -14.32
CA ARG A 188 3.96 -12.68 -14.90
C ARG A 188 2.80 -12.78 -15.88
N MET A 189 1.72 -12.04 -15.64
CA MET A 189 0.46 -12.13 -16.37
C MET A 189 0.26 -10.97 -17.35
N THR A 190 0.48 -9.75 -16.88
CA THR A 190 0.18 -8.54 -17.67
C THR A 190 1.34 -7.56 -17.59
N TYR A 191 1.51 -6.81 -18.67
CA TYR A 191 2.56 -5.85 -18.88
C TYR A 191 1.98 -4.58 -19.48
N TYR A 192 2.29 -3.44 -18.89
CA TYR A 192 1.89 -2.12 -19.38
C TYR A 192 3.14 -1.29 -19.69
N SER A 193 3.16 -0.64 -20.85
CA SER A 193 4.20 0.32 -21.24
C SER A 193 3.69 1.76 -21.17
N ASN A 194 4.60 2.72 -21.17
CA ASN A 194 4.31 4.17 -21.17
C ASN A 194 3.63 4.65 -19.87
N VAL A 195 4.05 4.05 -18.75
CA VAL A 195 3.83 4.66 -17.43
C VAL A 195 4.99 5.61 -17.14
N ASP A 196 4.73 6.67 -16.39
CA ASP A 196 5.77 7.60 -15.95
C ASP A 196 6.58 6.97 -14.81
N ASP A 197 7.86 7.33 -14.70
CA ASP A 197 8.66 6.99 -13.53
C ASP A 197 8.03 7.63 -12.29
N SER A 198 7.57 6.80 -11.35
CA SER A 198 6.97 7.33 -10.12
C SER A 198 8.11 7.95 -9.26
N PRO A 199 8.08 9.24 -8.94
CA PRO A 199 9.23 9.90 -8.32
C PRO A 199 9.55 9.41 -6.90
N THR A 200 8.66 8.66 -6.23
CA THR A 200 8.80 8.35 -4.79
C THR A 200 8.31 6.97 -4.34
N GLY A 201 7.96 6.05 -5.23
CA GLY A 201 7.55 4.70 -4.83
C GLY A 201 6.11 4.61 -4.33
N SER A 202 5.23 5.38 -4.95
CA SER A 202 3.79 5.30 -4.70
C SER A 202 3.16 4.58 -5.87
N THR A 203 2.74 3.35 -5.68
CA THR A 203 1.66 2.66 -6.41
C THR A 203 0.89 2.10 -5.25
N LYS A 204 -0.44 2.08 -5.32
CA LYS A 204 -1.26 1.37 -4.33
C LYS A 204 -2.27 0.51 -5.05
N MET A 205 -2.80 -0.49 -4.36
CA MET A 205 -3.70 -1.48 -4.93
C MET A 205 -4.83 -1.75 -3.94
N SER A 206 -6.01 -2.04 -4.46
CA SER A 206 -7.14 -2.53 -3.66
C SER A 206 -6.78 -3.88 -3.02
N SER A 207 -7.38 -4.18 -1.87
CA SER A 207 -7.11 -5.40 -1.10
C SER A 207 -7.35 -6.67 -1.92
N ASP A 208 -8.31 -6.67 -2.84
CA ASP A 208 -8.59 -7.80 -3.74
C ASP A 208 -7.72 -7.87 -5.00
N GLY A 209 -6.76 -6.95 -5.15
CA GLY A 209 -5.85 -6.92 -6.29
C GLY A 209 -6.47 -6.53 -7.64
N THR A 210 -7.75 -6.13 -7.66
CA THR A 210 -8.47 -5.85 -8.92
C THR A 210 -8.24 -4.44 -9.44
N THR A 211 -7.68 -3.53 -8.65
CA THR A 211 -7.38 -2.16 -9.08
C THR A 211 -6.08 -1.70 -8.46
N PHE A 212 -5.19 -1.12 -9.26
CA PHE A 212 -3.97 -0.47 -8.78
C PHE A 212 -3.81 0.92 -9.40
N LEU A 213 -3.04 1.78 -8.74
CA LEU A 213 -2.76 3.14 -9.19
C LEU A 213 -1.40 3.22 -9.85
N THR A 214 -1.30 3.90 -10.99
CA THR A 214 -0.01 4.25 -11.60
C THR A 214 0.01 5.72 -12.02
N LEU A 215 1.19 6.24 -12.31
CA LEU A 215 1.39 7.59 -12.82
C LEU A 215 1.53 7.54 -14.35
N GLN A 216 0.80 8.41 -15.04
CA GLN A 216 0.89 8.54 -16.49
C GLN A 216 0.69 10.00 -16.89
N SER A 217 1.65 10.54 -17.65
CA SER A 217 1.66 11.95 -18.09
C SER A 217 1.39 12.98 -16.97
N GLY A 218 1.94 12.74 -15.78
CA GLY A 218 1.77 13.59 -14.59
C GLY A 218 0.41 13.48 -13.88
N SER A 219 -0.45 12.55 -14.29
CA SER A 219 -1.73 12.25 -13.62
C SER A 219 -1.71 10.84 -13.02
N VAL A 220 -2.48 10.61 -11.96
CA VAL A 220 -2.68 9.27 -11.40
C VAL A 220 -3.85 8.62 -12.11
N ILE A 221 -3.70 7.35 -12.50
CA ILE A 221 -4.78 6.57 -13.10
C ILE A 221 -4.98 5.28 -12.33
N ALA A 222 -6.25 4.88 -12.16
CA ALA A 222 -6.59 3.58 -11.61
C ALA A 222 -6.71 2.58 -12.74
N MET A 223 -5.85 1.58 -12.74
CA MET A 223 -5.80 0.48 -13.70
C MET A 223 -6.35 -0.80 -13.09
N GLN A 224 -7.00 -1.61 -13.91
CA GLN A 224 -7.35 -2.99 -13.61
C GLN A 224 -6.30 -3.94 -14.22
N PRO A 225 -6.05 -5.12 -13.66
CA PRO A 225 -5.08 -6.09 -14.20
C PRO A 225 -5.37 -6.60 -15.63
N ASP A 226 -6.56 -6.35 -16.17
CA ASP A 226 -6.95 -6.63 -17.55
C ASP A 226 -6.63 -5.47 -18.52
N GLY A 227 -6.21 -4.32 -18.00
CA GLY A 227 -5.81 -3.13 -18.75
C GLY A 227 -6.86 -2.06 -18.91
N ASN A 228 -8.04 -2.22 -18.32
CA ASN A 228 -9.00 -1.11 -18.22
C ASN A 228 -8.48 -0.02 -17.27
N PHE A 229 -8.66 1.24 -17.63
CA PHE A 229 -8.24 2.38 -16.80
C PHE A 229 -9.38 3.37 -16.55
N SER A 230 -9.31 4.06 -15.40
CA SER A 230 -10.19 5.18 -15.06
C SER A 230 -9.80 6.46 -15.78
N ASN A 231 -10.59 7.52 -15.60
CA ASN A 231 -10.15 8.87 -15.92
C ASN A 231 -8.95 9.27 -15.05
N ASP A 232 -8.23 10.28 -15.54
CA ASP A 232 -7.10 10.91 -14.86
C ASP A 232 -7.52 11.55 -13.54
N ILE A 233 -6.77 11.22 -12.49
CA ILE A 233 -6.77 11.92 -11.21
C ILE A 233 -5.66 12.96 -11.27
N ASN A 234 -6.06 14.21 -11.44
CA ASN A 234 -5.14 15.34 -11.55
C ASN A 234 -5.43 16.37 -10.46
N ILE A 235 -4.38 16.89 -9.84
CA ILE A 235 -4.49 17.87 -8.74
C ILE A 235 -4.05 19.28 -9.14
N GLY A 236 -3.71 19.50 -10.42
CA GLY A 236 -3.25 20.77 -10.99
C GLY A 236 -1.78 21.07 -10.73
N MET A 237 -1.00 20.09 -10.28
CA MET A 237 0.42 20.22 -9.92
C MET A 237 1.13 18.88 -10.07
N THR A 238 2.47 18.89 -9.93
CA THR A 238 3.27 17.66 -9.88
C THR A 238 2.79 16.75 -8.75
N ILE A 239 2.43 15.52 -9.09
CA ILE A 239 2.09 14.48 -8.12
C ILE A 239 3.38 13.85 -7.63
N GLU A 240 3.64 13.98 -6.33
CA GLU A 240 4.79 13.37 -5.66
C GLU A 240 4.42 12.05 -4.99
N SER A 241 3.18 11.87 -4.54
CA SER A 241 2.72 10.62 -3.95
C SER A 241 1.22 10.43 -4.09
N TYR A 242 0.76 9.20 -3.93
CA TYR A 242 -0.64 8.83 -3.98
C TYR A 242 -0.89 7.53 -3.21
N SER A 243 -2.14 7.36 -2.77
CA SER A 243 -2.57 6.16 -2.07
C SER A 243 -4.00 5.74 -2.41
N MET A 244 -4.36 4.49 -2.10
CA MET A 244 -5.69 3.93 -2.33
C MET A 244 -6.17 3.16 -1.09
N SER A 245 -7.49 3.15 -0.86
CA SER A 245 -8.13 2.33 0.16
C SER A 245 -8.22 0.86 -0.28
N GLY A 246 -8.42 -0.05 0.68
CA GLY A 246 -8.54 -1.48 0.40
C GLY A 246 -9.75 -1.83 -0.48
N ASP A 247 -10.84 -1.09 -0.34
CA ASP A 247 -11.99 -1.21 -1.25
C ASP A 247 -11.78 -0.57 -2.63
N GLY A 248 -10.66 0.12 -2.86
CA GLY A 248 -10.35 0.79 -4.11
C GLY A 248 -11.30 1.93 -4.50
N LEU A 249 -12.07 2.48 -3.56
CA LEU A 249 -13.05 3.54 -3.82
C LEU A 249 -12.59 4.93 -3.40
N THR A 250 -11.56 5.02 -2.55
CA THR A 250 -10.95 6.28 -2.13
C THR A 250 -9.49 6.33 -2.55
N VAL A 251 -9.05 7.46 -3.09
CA VAL A 251 -7.69 7.72 -3.52
C VAL A 251 -7.20 9.05 -2.98
N THR A 252 -5.93 9.11 -2.60
CA THR A 252 -5.23 10.37 -2.30
C THR A 252 -4.23 10.65 -3.41
N ALA A 253 -4.04 11.92 -3.74
CA ALA A 253 -2.91 12.38 -4.54
C ALA A 253 -2.33 13.63 -3.88
N SER A 254 -1.01 13.66 -3.73
CA SER A 254 -0.28 14.73 -3.04
C SER A 254 0.84 15.25 -3.90
N GLY A 255 1.09 16.56 -3.76
CA GLY A 255 2.19 17.28 -4.37
C GLY A 255 2.66 18.42 -3.48
N PRO A 256 3.57 19.28 -3.99
CA PRO A 256 4.25 20.29 -3.17
C PRO A 256 3.33 21.28 -2.47
N ALA A 257 2.15 21.57 -3.04
CA ALA A 257 1.21 22.56 -2.51
C ALA A 257 0.04 21.95 -1.74
N GLY A 258 0.00 20.63 -1.57
CA GLY A 258 -1.04 19.97 -0.78
C GLY A 258 -1.46 18.60 -1.30
N SER A 259 -2.57 18.14 -0.74
CA SER A 259 -3.14 16.83 -1.02
C SER A 259 -4.59 16.96 -1.46
N VAL A 260 -5.10 15.98 -2.19
CA VAL A 260 -6.50 15.90 -2.58
C VAL A 260 -6.97 14.47 -2.36
N ILE A 261 -8.17 14.32 -1.79
CA ILE A 261 -8.85 13.04 -1.68
C ILE A 261 -9.95 12.98 -2.71
N PHE A 262 -10.01 11.86 -3.42
CA PHE A 262 -11.01 11.55 -4.42
C PHE A 262 -11.78 10.29 -4.01
N ASP A 263 -13.09 10.31 -4.24
CA ASP A 263 -13.96 9.14 -4.09
C ASP A 263 -14.61 8.79 -5.44
N ARG A 264 -14.91 7.51 -5.62
CA ARG A 264 -15.75 7.01 -6.71
C ARG A 264 -16.84 6.08 -6.18
N THR A 265 -17.93 5.95 -6.94
CA THR A 265 -19.11 5.19 -6.52
C THR A 265 -18.95 3.66 -6.66
N ALA A 266 -18.06 3.21 -7.54
CA ALA A 266 -17.79 1.80 -7.80
C ALA A 266 -16.40 1.60 -8.43
N LYS A 267 -15.82 0.41 -8.31
CA LYS A 267 -14.52 0.08 -8.94
C LYS A 267 -14.52 0.16 -10.46
N SER A 268 -15.67 -0.06 -11.07
CA SER A 268 -15.89 0.07 -12.51
C SER A 268 -16.16 1.51 -12.95
N SER A 269 -16.41 2.45 -12.01
CA SER A 269 -16.58 3.85 -12.34
C SER A 269 -15.25 4.42 -12.85
N PRO A 270 -15.24 5.05 -14.04
CA PRO A 270 -14.06 5.77 -14.51
C PRO A 270 -13.94 7.14 -13.85
N ILE A 271 -14.99 7.64 -13.20
CA ILE A 271 -15.05 9.00 -12.66
C ILE A 271 -14.61 9.00 -11.20
N TRP A 272 -13.62 9.85 -10.91
CA TRP A 272 -13.16 10.23 -9.59
C TRP A 272 -13.67 11.63 -9.24
N ASN A 273 -14.25 11.79 -8.06
CA ASN A 273 -14.80 13.06 -7.59
C ASN A 273 -13.92 13.58 -6.46
N GLU A 274 -13.46 14.83 -6.57
CA GLU A 274 -12.76 15.51 -5.48
C GLU A 274 -13.71 15.64 -4.27
N VAL A 275 -13.27 15.13 -3.13
CA VAL A 275 -14.02 15.15 -1.86
C VAL A 275 -13.51 16.29 -0.98
N VAL A 276 -12.20 16.39 -0.86
CA VAL A 276 -11.55 17.43 -0.06
C VAL A 276 -10.19 17.76 -0.65
N ARG A 277 -9.87 19.05 -0.60
CA ARG A 277 -8.55 19.58 -0.90
C ARG A 277 -7.94 20.15 0.35
N PHE A 278 -6.70 19.75 0.53
CA PHE A 278 -5.89 20.01 1.68
C PHE A 278 -4.77 20.95 1.25
N SER A 279 -4.93 22.25 1.50
CA SER A 279 -3.89 23.23 1.21
C SER A 279 -3.00 23.42 2.43
N TYR A 280 -1.75 22.99 2.31
CA TYR A 280 -0.73 23.31 3.30
C TYR A 280 0.50 23.77 2.54
N PHE A 281 0.86 25.03 2.70
CA PHE A 281 2.12 25.52 2.19
C PHE A 281 3.21 25.12 3.20
N ASP A 282 3.89 24.00 2.95
CA ASP A 282 5.13 23.69 3.63
C ASP A 282 6.29 24.08 2.71
N PRO A 283 7.05 25.14 3.01
CA PRO A 283 8.17 25.56 2.19
C PRO A 283 9.27 24.48 2.07
N LYS A 284 9.17 23.38 2.82
CA LYS A 284 10.11 22.25 2.79
C LYS A 284 9.66 21.07 1.91
N GLY A 285 8.48 21.16 1.29
CA GLY A 285 7.92 20.19 0.34
C GLY A 285 7.09 19.09 1.02
N ILE A 286 5.79 18.98 0.69
CA ILE A 286 4.87 17.93 1.17
C ILE A 286 4.66 16.92 0.05
N GLY A 287 4.34 15.67 0.41
CA GLY A 287 3.85 14.68 -0.55
C GLY A 287 4.89 13.64 -0.91
N ARG A 288 5.91 13.44 -0.07
CA ARG A 288 6.93 12.43 -0.33
C ARG A 288 6.36 11.01 -0.27
N CYS A 289 5.45 10.76 0.66
CA CYS A 289 4.83 9.45 0.82
C CYS A 289 3.43 9.59 1.42
N ASP A 290 2.47 8.96 0.78
CA ASP A 290 1.08 8.87 1.20
C ASP A 290 0.72 7.43 1.55
N SER A 291 -0.06 7.30 2.63
CA SER A 291 -0.73 6.07 3.02
C SER A 291 -2.16 6.35 3.39
N LEU A 292 -3.05 5.43 3.00
CA LEU A 292 -4.46 5.43 3.35
C LEU A 292 -4.75 4.04 3.93
N ASN A 293 -5.49 3.98 5.04
CA ASN A 293 -5.87 2.69 5.61
C ASN A 293 -6.96 1.98 4.77
N SER A 294 -7.20 0.71 5.06
CA SER A 294 -8.01 -0.17 4.19
C SER A 294 -9.45 0.32 4.03
N ASN A 295 -10.04 0.89 5.09
CA ASN A 295 -11.40 1.43 5.03
C ASN A 295 -11.47 2.90 4.56
N GLY A 296 -10.36 3.51 4.15
CA GLY A 296 -10.35 4.87 3.59
C GLY A 296 -10.69 5.98 4.59
N THR A 297 -10.49 5.76 5.90
CA THR A 297 -10.86 6.73 6.96
C THR A 297 -9.69 7.43 7.62
N ILE A 298 -8.45 6.94 7.45
CA ILE A 298 -7.24 7.56 7.98
C ILE A 298 -6.25 7.76 6.85
N PHE A 299 -5.89 9.02 6.61
CA PHE A 299 -4.91 9.44 5.61
C PHE A 299 -3.66 9.97 6.30
N VAL A 300 -2.52 9.47 5.88
CA VAL A 300 -1.20 9.88 6.37
C VAL A 300 -0.40 10.40 5.20
N THR A 301 0.17 11.60 5.34
CA THR A 301 1.09 12.15 4.36
C THR A 301 2.35 12.66 5.05
N SER A 302 3.49 12.46 4.40
CA SER A 302 4.79 12.83 4.96
C SER A 302 5.60 13.77 4.07
N SER A 303 6.42 14.56 4.73
CA SER A 303 7.42 15.47 4.19
C SER A 303 8.74 15.14 4.86
N ALA A 304 9.74 14.70 4.08
CA ALA A 304 11.07 14.54 4.63
C ALA A 304 11.76 15.89 4.75
N GLY A 305 12.25 16.21 5.94
CA GLY A 305 13.05 17.42 6.14
C GLY A 305 14.34 17.35 5.31
N ASN A 306 14.63 18.42 4.56
CA ASN A 306 15.88 18.58 3.81
C ASN A 306 16.88 19.44 4.60
N ASN A 307 18.19 19.20 4.40
CA ASN A 307 19.29 20.07 4.85
C ASN A 307 19.24 20.49 6.34
N GLY A 308 18.99 19.53 7.24
CA GLY A 308 18.91 19.79 8.68
C GLY A 308 17.55 20.32 9.16
N GLY A 309 16.57 20.47 8.27
CA GLY A 309 15.18 20.70 8.64
C GLY A 309 14.52 19.46 9.25
N ASN A 310 13.56 19.68 10.15
CA ASN A 310 12.66 18.62 10.62
C ASN A 310 11.78 18.14 9.46
N GLY A 311 11.58 16.82 9.40
CA GLY A 311 10.51 16.23 8.60
C GLY A 311 9.20 16.21 9.38
N HIS A 312 8.10 16.10 8.64
CA HIS A 312 6.75 16.15 9.19
C HIS A 312 5.92 14.98 8.67
N VAL A 313 5.08 14.41 9.53
CA VAL A 313 4.05 13.45 9.16
C VAL A 313 2.73 13.99 9.67
N ARG A 314 1.74 14.14 8.79
CA ARG A 314 0.41 14.64 9.13
C ARG A 314 -0.59 13.50 8.99
N VAL A 315 -1.52 13.42 9.94
CA VAL A 315 -2.58 12.42 10.00
C VAL A 315 -3.91 13.14 9.94
N TYR A 316 -4.75 12.72 8.99
CA TYR A 316 -6.12 13.18 8.81
C TYR A 316 -7.07 12.03 9.04
N ARG A 317 -8.24 12.35 9.59
CA ARG A 317 -9.30 11.38 9.86
C ARG A 317 -10.59 11.80 9.16
N LYS A 318 -11.29 10.85 8.58
CA LYS A 318 -12.67 11.00 8.11
C LYS A 318 -13.61 10.90 9.30
N GLU A 319 -14.30 11.99 9.59
CA GLU A 319 -15.39 12.08 10.55
C GLU A 319 -16.74 12.24 9.84
N SER A 320 -17.83 12.24 10.61
CA SER A 320 -19.19 12.40 10.08
C SER A 320 -19.39 13.72 9.31
N THR A 321 -18.63 14.76 9.67
CA THR A 321 -18.70 16.10 9.07
C THR A 321 -17.65 16.32 7.96
N GLY A 322 -16.81 15.33 7.66
CA GLY A 322 -15.76 15.43 6.66
C GLY A 322 -14.38 15.07 7.21
N TRP A 323 -13.33 15.42 6.47
CA TRP A 323 -11.96 15.15 6.88
C TRP A 323 -11.45 16.21 7.84
N VAL A 324 -10.91 15.77 8.98
CA VAL A 324 -10.32 16.63 9.99
C VAL A 324 -8.83 16.34 10.13
N TYR A 325 -8.07 17.38 10.45
CA TYR A 325 -6.69 17.24 10.88
C TYR A 325 -6.65 16.65 12.29
N HIS A 326 -5.95 15.53 12.45
CA HIS A 326 -5.90 14.78 13.71
C HIS A 326 -4.55 14.92 14.41
N ALA A 327 -3.46 14.68 13.66
CA ALA A 327 -2.13 14.71 14.26
C ALA A 327 -1.03 15.27 13.35
N VAL A 328 0.02 15.82 13.97
CA VAL A 328 1.34 16.01 13.34
C VAL A 328 2.42 15.42 14.21
N MET A 329 3.36 14.76 13.55
CA MET A 329 4.61 14.34 14.13
C MET A 329 5.74 15.05 13.39
N SER A 330 6.82 15.38 14.11
CA SER A 330 7.99 15.96 13.48
C SER A 330 9.26 15.58 14.20
N GLU A 331 10.28 15.21 13.44
CA GLU A 331 11.61 14.91 13.97
C GLU A 331 12.69 15.29 12.94
N SER A 332 13.93 15.40 13.39
CA SER A 332 15.08 15.67 12.52
C SER A 332 15.54 14.42 11.75
N GLY A 333 16.54 14.57 10.88
CA GLY A 333 17.25 13.42 10.31
C GLY A 333 16.47 12.64 9.25
N GLY A 334 15.71 13.33 8.42
CA GLY A 334 14.95 12.72 7.32
C GLY A 334 13.71 11.95 7.76
N PHE A 335 13.19 12.20 8.96
CA PHE A 335 11.88 11.73 9.40
C PHE A 335 10.80 11.99 8.33
N GLY A 336 9.86 11.05 8.14
CA GLY A 336 8.84 11.17 7.11
C GLY A 336 9.34 10.85 5.69
N PHE A 337 10.47 10.16 5.56
CA PHE A 337 10.99 9.72 4.25
C PHE A 337 10.08 8.72 3.57
N THR A 338 9.57 7.78 4.36
CA THR A 338 8.54 6.80 4.01
C THR A 338 7.53 6.72 5.14
N ASN A 339 6.32 6.27 4.84
CA ASN A 339 5.40 5.82 5.87
C ASN A 339 4.60 4.60 5.39
N ALA A 340 4.07 3.87 6.35
CA ALA A 340 3.10 2.80 6.14
C ALA A 340 2.04 2.87 7.25
N ILE A 341 0.80 2.50 6.94
CA ILE A 341 -0.28 2.42 7.92
C ILE A 341 -0.83 0.99 7.94
N ALA A 342 -1.15 0.51 9.13
CA ALA A 342 -1.90 -0.74 9.30
C ALA A 342 -3.27 -0.65 8.60
N GLU A 343 -3.81 -1.78 8.13
CA GLU A 343 -5.11 -1.78 7.44
C GLU A 343 -6.26 -1.26 8.31
N ASN A 344 -6.24 -1.64 9.60
CA ASN A 344 -7.19 -1.16 10.60
C ASN A 344 -6.86 0.25 11.13
N GLY A 345 -5.76 0.85 10.66
CA GLY A 345 -5.28 2.14 11.12
C GLY A 345 -4.86 2.17 12.59
N SER A 346 -4.39 1.06 13.15
CA SER A 346 -3.91 0.97 14.55
C SER A 346 -2.46 1.37 14.75
N ALA A 347 -1.68 1.42 13.68
CA ALA A 347 -0.26 1.73 13.72
C ALA A 347 0.15 2.49 12.46
N ILE A 348 1.07 3.43 12.64
CA ILE A 348 1.72 4.18 11.56
C ILE A 348 3.22 3.99 11.73
N MET A 349 3.88 3.51 10.69
CA MET A 349 5.32 3.36 10.64
C MET A 349 5.92 4.48 9.79
N ILE A 350 7.05 5.02 10.23
CA ILE A 350 7.69 6.21 9.62
C ILE A 350 9.19 5.95 9.49
N GLY A 351 9.72 6.07 8.27
CA GLY A 351 11.15 5.95 7.99
C GLY A 351 11.92 7.26 8.18
N ALA A 352 13.13 7.18 8.74
CA ALA A 352 14.02 8.32 9.00
C ALA A 352 15.50 8.01 8.67
N PRO A 353 15.87 7.86 7.38
CA PRO A 353 17.16 7.31 6.99
C PRO A 353 18.41 8.17 7.27
N ASN A 354 18.25 9.45 7.61
CA ASN A 354 19.35 10.43 7.68
C ASN A 354 19.62 10.98 9.09
N ASN A 355 19.17 10.32 10.15
CA ASN A 355 19.34 10.82 11.53
C ASN A 355 20.67 10.43 12.19
N GLY A 356 21.73 10.23 11.41
CA GLY A 356 23.07 9.87 11.90
C GLY A 356 23.21 8.42 12.41
N VAL A 357 22.09 7.71 12.63
CA VAL A 357 22.06 6.31 13.06
C VAL A 357 21.15 5.41 12.21
N GLY A 358 20.45 5.98 11.22
CA GLY A 358 19.51 5.27 10.36
C GLY A 358 18.40 4.63 11.18
N ARG A 359 17.45 5.43 11.71
CA ARG A 359 16.34 4.88 12.52
C ARG A 359 15.05 4.82 11.72
N ALA A 360 14.13 4.01 12.20
CA ALA A 360 12.73 4.15 11.87
C ALA A 360 11.90 4.21 13.16
N HIS A 361 10.78 4.89 13.06
CA HIS A 361 9.87 5.09 14.16
C HIS A 361 8.61 4.32 13.84
N ILE A 362 8.18 3.44 14.75
CA ILE A 362 6.86 2.83 14.69
C ILE A 362 6.02 3.54 15.73
N LEU A 363 5.03 4.29 15.26
CA LEU A 363 4.00 4.83 16.12
C LEU A 363 2.87 3.83 16.22
N LEU A 364 2.58 3.43 17.46
CA LEU A 364 1.39 2.68 17.78
C LEU A 364 0.32 3.71 18.16
N GLY A 365 -0.82 3.68 17.47
CA GLY A 365 -1.99 4.38 17.99
C GLY A 365 -2.33 3.76 19.35
N GLU A 366 -2.60 4.59 20.36
CA GLU A 366 -3.14 4.07 21.61
C GLU A 366 -4.46 3.34 21.35
N GLN A 367 -4.71 2.30 22.16
CA GLN A 367 -5.89 1.42 22.14
C GLN A 367 -7.21 2.16 21.86
N PRO A 368 -8.23 1.47 21.29
CA PRO A 368 -9.55 2.04 21.07
C PRO A 368 -10.02 2.82 22.29
N ILE A 369 -10.35 4.10 22.12
CA ILE A 369 -11.15 4.84 23.10
C ILE A 369 -12.62 4.42 22.95
#